data_AF-A0A969XPP7-F1
#
_entry.id   AF-A0A969XPP7-F1
#
_cell.length_a   1.000
_cell.length_b   1.000
_cell.length_c   1.000
_cell.angle_alpha   90.00
_cell.angle_beta   90.00
_cell.angle_gamma   90.00
#
_symmetry.space_group_name_H-M   'P 1'
#
loop_
_entity.id
_entity.type
_entity.pdbx_description
1 polymer ?
#
loop_
_entity_poly.entity_id
_entity_poly.type
_entity_poly.pdbx_seq_one_letter_code
_entity_poly.pdbx_strand_id
1 'polypeptide(L)'
;MSCETDSGACDLPAGEFGEWIERLRAALLHEADADVPCGDCCACCSTSHFVHIGPDEVETLAAVPAELLFAAPDRPAGHVVLPFDDRGRCPLLDESGLCTIYDRRPLTCRTYDCRVFAAAGIEADRPEITERARRWRFSCIAPGDSDRRAAVAAAARWIPAHAAVFPGGAVPDDPAQLAVLAVRVADVFLPGGPATTAADDVAVAAAIVEAAR
;
A
#
# COMPACT_ATOMS: atom_id res chain seq x y z
N MET A 1 29.12 -9.24 0.41
CA MET A 1 30.03 -8.43 1.24
C MET A 1 31.13 -7.98 0.30
N SER A 2 31.07 -6.78 -0.29
CA SER A 2 30.97 -5.49 0.39
C SER A 2 30.18 -4.47 -0.43
N CYS A 3 29.43 -3.60 0.25
CA CYS A 3 29.06 -2.29 -0.27
C CYS A 3 29.91 -1.28 0.54
N GLU A 4 30.86 -0.63 -0.12
CA GLU A 4 31.61 0.49 0.44
C GLU A 4 30.95 1.79 -0.03
N THR A 5 30.42 2.51 0.96
CA THR A 5 30.10 3.95 1.04
C THR A 5 30.22 4.80 -0.23
N ASP A 6 29.06 5.12 -0.79
CA ASP A 6 28.70 6.45 -1.29
C ASP A 6 27.25 6.70 -0.83
N SER A 7 26.90 7.95 -0.55
CA SER A 7 25.62 8.41 -0.02
C SER A 7 24.43 8.17 -0.98
N GLY A 8 24.03 6.90 -1.14
CA GLY A 8 22.89 6.43 -1.91
C GLY A 8 22.40 5.10 -1.36
N ALA A 9 21.17 5.06 -0.87
CA ALA A 9 20.62 3.87 -0.23
C ALA A 9 20.56 2.68 -1.21
N CYS A 10 21.06 1.51 -0.79
CA CYS A 10 21.06 0.31 -1.63
C CYS A 10 19.64 -0.14 -1.98
N ASP A 11 19.49 -0.62 -3.22
CA ASP A 11 18.30 -1.30 -3.72
C ASP A 11 17.94 -2.51 -2.84
N LEU A 12 16.63 -2.74 -2.68
CA LEU A 12 16.04 -3.81 -1.89
C LEU A 12 15.24 -4.75 -2.80
N PRO A 13 15.39 -6.08 -2.66
CA PRO A 13 14.59 -7.02 -3.43
C PRO A 13 13.13 -6.94 -2.98
N ALA A 14 12.24 -6.59 -3.91
CA ALA A 14 10.79 -6.54 -3.65
C ALA A 14 10.12 -7.92 -3.80
N GLY A 15 10.83 -8.86 -4.43
CA GLY A 15 10.33 -10.18 -4.82
C GLY A 15 9.97 -10.24 -6.31
N GLU A 16 9.43 -11.38 -6.72
CA GLU A 16 8.87 -11.56 -8.06
C GLU A 16 7.52 -10.85 -8.15
N PHE A 17 7.29 -10.12 -9.26
CA PHE A 17 6.16 -9.21 -9.38
C PHE A 17 4.80 -9.92 -9.42
N GLY A 18 4.71 -11.02 -10.17
CA GLY A 18 3.51 -11.85 -10.27
C GLY A 18 3.11 -12.46 -8.93
N GLU A 19 4.06 -13.01 -8.15
CA GLU A 19 3.80 -13.52 -6.82
C GLU A 19 3.39 -12.41 -5.84
N TRP A 20 4.07 -11.27 -5.92
CA TRP A 20 3.77 -10.12 -5.08
C TRP A 20 2.38 -9.55 -5.33
N ILE A 21 1.98 -9.37 -6.60
CA ILE A 21 0.69 -8.73 -6.92
C ILE A 21 -0.48 -9.61 -6.48
N GLU A 22 -0.37 -10.93 -6.61
CA GLU A 22 -1.39 -11.86 -6.11
C GLU A 22 -1.46 -11.86 -4.58
N ARG A 23 -0.31 -11.82 -3.90
CA ARG A 23 -0.26 -11.69 -2.44
C ARG A 23 -0.88 -10.37 -1.96
N LEU A 24 -0.57 -9.25 -2.63
CA LEU A 24 -1.16 -7.95 -2.30
C LEU A 24 -2.68 -7.99 -2.48
N ARG A 25 -3.19 -8.58 -3.56
CA ARG A 25 -4.63 -8.75 -3.79
C ARG A 25 -5.27 -9.58 -2.66
N ALA A 26 -4.66 -10.69 -2.26
CA ALA A 26 -5.13 -11.49 -1.12
C ALA A 26 -5.10 -10.70 0.20
N ALA A 27 -4.08 -9.88 0.44
CA ALA A 27 -4.00 -9.05 1.63
C ALA A 27 -5.08 -7.95 1.68
N LEU A 28 -5.40 -7.35 0.54
CA LEU A 28 -6.49 -6.38 0.43
C LEU A 28 -7.87 -7.01 0.70
N LEU A 29 -8.02 -8.31 0.45
CA LEU A 29 -9.22 -9.11 0.79
C LEU A 29 -9.17 -9.69 2.21
N HIS A 30 -8.11 -9.39 2.99
CA HIS A 30 -7.87 -9.92 4.33
C HIS A 30 -7.71 -11.45 4.38
N GLU A 31 -7.30 -12.07 3.27
CA GLU A 31 -7.06 -13.51 3.14
C GLU A 31 -5.60 -13.89 3.47
N ALA A 32 -4.69 -12.91 3.47
CA ALA A 32 -3.28 -13.08 3.79
C ALA A 32 -2.65 -11.79 4.36
N ASP A 33 -1.45 -11.90 4.91
CA ASP A 33 -0.61 -10.75 5.24
C ASP A 33 0.20 -10.32 4.00
N ALA A 34 0.49 -9.01 3.90
CA ALA A 34 1.32 -8.45 2.84
C ALA A 34 2.77 -8.98 2.88
N ASP A 35 3.23 -9.41 4.07
CA ASP A 35 4.56 -9.99 4.32
C ASP A 35 5.68 -9.16 3.68
N VAL A 36 5.77 -7.89 4.09
CA VAL A 36 6.81 -6.98 3.64
C VAL A 36 8.09 -7.31 4.42
N PRO A 37 9.24 -7.51 3.75
CA PRO A 37 10.52 -7.72 4.43
C PRO A 37 11.07 -6.38 4.97
N CYS A 38 10.36 -5.80 5.96
CA CYS A 38 10.71 -4.53 6.56
C CYS A 38 12.09 -4.56 7.21
N GLY A 39 12.46 -5.69 7.84
CA GLY A 39 13.69 -5.78 8.63
C GLY A 39 13.62 -4.83 9.83
N ASP A 40 14.61 -3.96 9.96
CA ASP A 40 14.69 -2.89 10.96
C ASP A 40 13.97 -1.58 10.53
N CYS A 41 13.32 -1.57 9.36
CA CYS A 41 12.66 -0.38 8.85
C CYS A 41 11.42 -0.01 9.67
N CYS A 42 11.38 1.23 10.16
CA CYS A 42 10.24 1.81 10.89
C CYS A 42 9.60 3.00 10.15
N ALA A 43 9.77 3.10 8.83
CA ALA A 43 9.32 4.26 8.03
C ALA A 43 7.81 4.51 8.18
N CYS A 44 6.95 3.52 7.89
CA CYS A 44 5.50 3.69 8.10
C CYS A 44 5.14 3.86 9.59
N CYS A 45 5.88 3.23 10.50
CA CYS A 45 5.64 3.33 11.93
C CYS A 45 6.01 4.71 12.51
N SER A 46 6.71 5.57 11.78
CA SER A 46 7.25 6.86 12.28
C SER A 46 6.67 8.08 11.57
N THR A 47 5.47 7.96 10.99
CA THR A 47 4.91 8.98 10.08
C THR A 47 3.57 9.58 10.52
N SER A 48 3.24 9.47 11.81
CA SER A 48 2.01 10.00 12.40
C SER A 48 0.73 9.53 11.70
N HIS A 49 0.78 8.38 11.02
CA HIS A 49 -0.42 7.73 10.52
C HIS A 49 -1.20 7.12 11.67
N PHE A 50 -2.51 7.37 11.66
CA PHE A 50 -3.43 6.71 12.56
C PHE A 50 -3.62 5.25 12.15
N VAL A 51 -3.42 4.32 13.10
CA VAL A 51 -3.62 2.89 12.85
C VAL A 51 -5.00 2.49 13.36
N HIS A 52 -5.89 2.16 12.43
CA HIS A 52 -7.22 1.67 12.77
C HIS A 52 -7.18 0.21 13.22
N ILE A 53 -8.03 -0.12 14.19
CA ILE A 53 -8.23 -1.48 14.68
C ILE A 53 -9.73 -1.75 14.67
N GLY A 54 -10.15 -2.81 13.99
CA GLY A 54 -11.54 -3.27 13.97
C GLY A 54 -11.95 -3.99 15.26
N PRO A 55 -13.25 -4.04 15.57
CA PRO A 55 -13.75 -4.72 16.77
C PRO A 55 -13.50 -6.24 16.76
N ASP A 56 -13.35 -6.84 15.57
CA ASP A 56 -13.11 -8.27 15.40
C ASP A 56 -11.63 -8.68 15.60
N GLU A 57 -10.72 -7.70 15.72
CA GLU A 57 -9.29 -7.93 15.95
C GLU A 57 -8.99 -8.23 17.44
N VAL A 58 -9.69 -9.21 18.01
CA VAL A 58 -9.71 -9.50 19.47
C VAL A 58 -8.31 -9.68 20.05
N GLU A 59 -7.43 -10.39 19.34
CA GLU A 59 -6.07 -10.61 19.79
C GLU A 59 -5.22 -9.33 19.80
N THR A 60 -5.36 -8.49 18.77
CA THR A 60 -4.70 -7.18 18.70
C THR A 60 -5.20 -6.29 19.82
N LEU A 61 -6.53 -6.19 20.00
CA LEU A 61 -7.14 -5.38 21.05
C LEU A 61 -6.67 -5.80 22.45
N ALA A 62 -6.50 -7.10 22.70
CA ALA A 62 -5.99 -7.62 23.97
C ALA A 62 -4.49 -7.37 24.19
N ALA A 63 -3.72 -7.11 23.13
CA ALA A 63 -2.28 -6.86 23.20
C ALA A 63 -1.93 -5.36 23.35
N VAL A 64 -2.83 -4.47 22.95
CA VAL A 64 -2.64 -3.02 23.05
C VAL A 64 -3.03 -2.52 24.45
N PRO A 65 -2.20 -1.69 25.13
CA PRO A 65 -2.60 -0.99 26.35
C PRO A 65 -3.90 -0.19 26.17
N ALA A 66 -4.85 -0.34 27.09
CA ALA A 66 -6.18 0.26 26.97
C ALA A 66 -6.14 1.79 26.84
N GLU A 67 -5.13 2.43 27.42
CA GLU A 67 -4.91 3.89 27.38
C GLU A 67 -4.53 4.39 25.97
N LEU A 68 -4.14 3.49 25.07
CA LEU A 68 -3.80 3.80 23.68
C LEU A 68 -4.96 3.52 22.72
N LEU A 69 -6.11 3.04 23.21
CA LEU A 69 -7.27 2.70 22.38
C LEU A 69 -8.32 3.82 22.44
N PHE A 70 -8.30 4.68 21.41
CA PHE A 70 -9.26 5.78 21.28
C PHE A 70 -10.37 5.41 20.30
N ALA A 71 -11.61 5.84 20.55
CA ALA A 71 -12.70 5.65 19.58
C ALA A 71 -12.33 6.28 18.24
N ALA A 72 -12.46 5.51 17.16
CA ALA A 72 -12.17 6.00 15.81
C ALA A 72 -13.27 6.99 15.37
N PRO A 73 -12.92 8.25 15.01
CA PRO A 73 -13.89 9.22 14.50
C PRO A 73 -14.60 8.69 13.26
N ASP A 74 -15.90 8.99 13.14
CA ASP A 74 -16.74 8.65 11.98
C ASP A 74 -16.81 7.16 11.63
N ARG A 75 -16.48 6.27 12.58
CA ARG A 75 -16.58 4.81 12.43
C ARG A 75 -17.65 4.22 13.35
N PRO A 76 -18.19 3.03 13.02
CA PRO A 76 -19.10 2.31 13.91
C PRO A 76 -18.49 2.06 15.29
N ALA A 77 -19.35 1.89 16.29
CA ALA A 77 -18.91 1.57 17.65
C ALA A 77 -18.03 0.31 17.68
N GLY A 78 -17.00 0.33 18.51
CA GLY A 78 -16.02 -0.76 18.64
C GLY A 78 -14.79 -0.60 17.73
N HIS A 79 -14.85 0.26 16.71
CA HIS A 79 -13.64 0.66 15.99
C HIS A 79 -12.81 1.64 16.83
N VAL A 80 -11.52 1.37 16.91
CA VAL A 80 -10.56 2.20 17.64
C VAL A 80 -9.39 2.58 16.77
N VAL A 81 -8.62 3.54 17.24
CA VAL A 81 -7.44 4.07 16.57
C VAL A 81 -6.29 4.21 17.56
N LEU A 82 -5.09 3.80 17.14
CA LEU A 82 -3.86 4.10 17.86
C LEU A 82 -3.44 5.55 17.57
N PRO A 83 -3.08 6.34 18.60
CA PRO A 83 -2.48 7.64 18.39
C PRO A 83 -1.03 7.50 17.92
N PHE A 84 -0.32 8.61 17.83
CA PHE A 84 1.14 8.66 17.71
C PHE A 84 1.75 9.36 18.93
N ASP A 85 3.01 9.07 19.24
CA ASP A 85 3.77 9.72 20.31
C ASP A 85 4.13 11.19 19.97
N ASP A 86 4.78 11.89 20.89
CA ASP A 86 5.22 13.28 20.72
C ASP A 86 6.23 13.48 19.58
N ARG A 87 6.85 12.39 19.10
CA ARG A 87 7.76 12.34 17.96
C ARG A 87 7.08 11.87 16.68
N GLY A 88 5.76 11.66 16.70
CA GLY A 88 5.00 11.19 15.54
C GLY A 88 5.17 9.70 15.23
N ARG A 89 5.61 8.88 16.19
CA ARG A 89 5.81 7.44 16.04
C ARG A 89 4.66 6.64 16.61
N CYS A 90 4.51 5.40 16.15
CA CYS A 90 3.60 4.44 16.74
C CYS A 90 3.98 4.19 18.21
N PRO A 91 3.03 4.31 19.16
CA PRO A 91 3.30 4.17 20.60
C PRO A 91 3.64 2.73 21.01
N LEU A 92 3.53 1.78 20.09
CA LEU A 92 3.89 0.37 20.28
C LEU A 92 5.31 0.05 19.81
N LEU A 93 6.10 1.06 19.42
CA LEU A 93 7.54 0.88 19.20
C LEU A 93 8.28 0.91 20.54
N ASP A 94 9.20 -0.01 20.74
CA ASP A 94 10.16 0.05 21.84
C ASP A 94 11.26 1.09 21.58
N GLU A 95 12.19 1.23 22.52
CA GLU A 95 13.33 2.16 22.41
C GLU A 95 14.26 1.84 21.24
N SER A 96 14.27 0.58 20.78
CA SER A 96 15.05 0.12 19.62
C SER A 96 14.32 0.32 18.28
N GLY A 97 13.07 0.80 18.30
CA GLY A 97 12.25 0.99 17.11
C GLY A 97 11.54 -0.26 16.62
N LEU A 98 11.49 -1.33 17.43
CA LEU A 98 10.79 -2.57 17.10
C LEU A 98 9.38 -2.57 17.67
N CYS A 99 8.43 -3.18 16.96
CA CYS A 99 7.05 -3.28 17.43
C CYS A 99 6.93 -4.30 18.56
N THR A 100 6.40 -3.88 19.71
CA THR A 100 6.21 -4.72 20.90
C THR A 100 5.10 -5.76 20.73
N ILE A 101 4.25 -5.62 19.73
CA ILE A 101 3.15 -6.54 19.41
C ILE A 101 3.24 -7.07 17.97
N TYR A 102 4.45 -7.25 17.42
CA TYR A 102 4.66 -7.55 16.00
C TYR A 102 3.77 -8.71 15.46
N ASP A 103 3.68 -9.82 16.18
CA ASP A 103 2.86 -10.97 15.73
C ASP A 103 1.35 -10.72 15.84
N ARG A 104 0.95 -9.71 16.61
CA ARG A 104 -0.43 -9.33 16.93
C ARG A 104 -0.80 -7.97 16.35
N ARG A 105 -0.02 -7.47 15.38
CA ARG A 105 -0.20 -6.15 14.76
C ARG A 105 -1.61 -5.99 14.21
N PRO A 106 -2.17 -4.76 14.24
CA PRO A 106 -3.44 -4.46 13.60
C PRO A 106 -3.50 -4.91 12.15
N LEU A 107 -4.70 -5.24 11.68
CA LEU A 107 -4.96 -5.62 10.30
C LEU A 107 -4.44 -4.55 9.32
N THR A 108 -4.66 -3.27 9.62
CA THR A 108 -4.11 -2.15 8.85
C THR A 108 -2.59 -2.25 8.66
N CYS A 109 -1.83 -2.67 9.68
CA CYS A 109 -0.38 -2.86 9.56
C CYS A 109 -0.01 -4.12 8.77
N ARG A 110 -0.79 -5.20 8.90
CA ARG A 110 -0.56 -6.49 8.23
C ARG A 110 -0.83 -6.45 6.73
N THR A 111 -1.79 -5.62 6.30
CA THR A 111 -2.17 -5.48 4.90
C THR A 111 -1.48 -4.30 4.20
N TYR A 112 -0.74 -3.47 4.94
CA TYR A 112 -0.03 -2.34 4.35
C TYR A 112 1.28 -2.77 3.68
N ASP A 113 1.37 -2.56 2.36
CA ASP A 113 2.56 -2.88 1.57
C ASP A 113 3.15 -1.64 0.89
N CYS A 114 4.22 -1.07 1.45
CA CYS A 114 4.88 0.09 0.86
C CYS A 114 5.56 -0.19 -0.49
N ARG A 115 5.69 -1.45 -0.94
CA ARG A 115 6.15 -1.77 -2.29
C ARG A 115 5.15 -1.34 -3.36
N VAL A 116 3.89 -1.11 -3.00
CA VAL A 116 2.84 -0.66 -3.92
C VAL A 116 3.21 0.65 -4.63
N PHE A 117 3.91 1.57 -3.95
CA PHE A 117 4.37 2.83 -4.53
C PHE A 117 5.44 2.60 -5.61
N ALA A 118 6.35 1.64 -5.39
CA ALA A 118 7.35 1.24 -6.38
C ALA A 118 6.71 0.54 -7.60
N ALA A 119 5.68 -0.27 -7.37
CA ALA A 119 4.91 -0.93 -8.43
C ALA A 119 4.14 0.09 -9.29
N ALA A 120 3.47 1.06 -8.65
CA ALA A 120 2.72 2.13 -9.29
C ALA A 120 3.60 3.22 -9.90
N GLY A 121 4.86 3.32 -9.48
CA GLY A 121 5.78 4.38 -9.93
C GLY A 121 5.38 5.76 -9.43
N ILE A 122 4.81 5.84 -8.22
CA ILE A 122 4.40 7.09 -7.58
C ILE A 122 5.04 7.22 -6.19
N GLU A 123 4.96 8.41 -5.61
CA GLU A 123 5.45 8.69 -4.26
C GLU A 123 4.35 8.43 -3.22
N ALA A 124 4.76 8.10 -1.99
CA ALA A 124 3.85 8.07 -0.85
C ALA A 124 3.58 9.50 -0.36
N ASP A 125 2.60 9.64 0.53
CA ASP A 125 2.28 10.91 1.20
C ASP A 125 3.34 11.37 2.21
N ARG A 126 4.25 10.47 2.60
CA ARG A 126 5.32 10.71 3.59
C ARG A 126 6.70 10.48 3.01
N PRO A 127 7.67 11.39 3.25
CA PRO A 127 9.00 11.29 2.68
C PRO A 127 9.76 10.04 3.13
N GLU A 128 9.59 9.60 4.38
CA GLU A 128 10.23 8.40 4.94
C GLU A 128 9.75 7.12 4.20
N ILE A 129 8.46 7.06 3.89
CA ILE A 129 7.86 5.96 3.14
C ILE A 129 8.32 6.03 1.69
N THR A 130 8.34 7.22 1.08
CA THR A 130 8.85 7.42 -0.28
C THR A 130 10.31 7.00 -0.41
N GLU A 131 11.17 7.37 0.54
CA GLU A 131 12.58 6.98 0.57
C GLU A 131 12.72 5.46 0.64
N ARG A 132 11.98 4.80 1.52
CA ARG A 132 11.97 3.33 1.60
C ARG A 132 11.46 2.72 0.30
N ALA A 133 10.34 3.21 -0.22
CA ALA A 133 9.67 2.67 -1.39
C ALA A 133 10.55 2.73 -2.65
N ARG A 134 11.27 3.85 -2.84
CA ARG A 134 12.20 4.04 -3.98
C ARG A 134 13.31 3.01 -4.05
N ARG A 135 13.60 2.28 -2.98
CA ARG A 135 14.64 1.25 -2.96
C ARG A 135 14.14 -0.10 -3.46
N TRP A 136 12.82 -0.35 -3.45
CA TRP A 136 12.28 -1.64 -3.86
C TRP A 136 12.50 -1.92 -5.36
N ARG A 137 12.96 -3.13 -5.67
CA ARG A 137 13.17 -3.63 -7.04
C ARG A 137 12.48 -4.96 -7.22
N PHE A 138 11.47 -4.99 -8.08
CA PHE A 138 10.82 -6.23 -8.48
C PHE A 138 11.63 -6.96 -9.53
N SER A 139 11.68 -8.29 -9.43
CA SER A 139 12.05 -9.14 -10.55
C SER A 139 10.81 -9.45 -11.39
N CYS A 140 10.99 -9.52 -12.71
CA CYS A 140 9.92 -9.88 -13.65
C CYS A 140 10.43 -11.07 -14.47
N ILE A 141 10.37 -12.25 -13.87
CA ILE A 141 10.97 -13.48 -14.41
C ILE A 141 9.91 -14.25 -15.18
N ALA A 142 8.68 -14.31 -14.67
CA ALA A 142 7.61 -15.01 -15.35
C ALA A 142 7.14 -14.23 -16.59
N PRO A 143 6.72 -14.93 -17.65
CA PRO A 143 6.10 -14.30 -18.80
C PRO A 143 4.90 -13.44 -18.38
N GLY A 144 4.87 -12.17 -18.81
CA GLY A 144 3.79 -11.23 -18.52
C GLY A 144 3.98 -10.38 -17.25
N ASP A 145 4.95 -10.67 -16.38
CA ASP A 145 5.23 -9.84 -15.20
C ASP A 145 5.55 -8.38 -15.54
N SER A 146 6.39 -8.21 -16.56
CA SER A 146 6.78 -6.87 -17.04
C SER A 146 5.57 -6.10 -17.54
N ASP A 147 4.63 -6.77 -18.22
CA ASP A 147 3.40 -6.18 -18.73
C ASP A 147 2.46 -5.83 -17.58
N ARG A 148 2.29 -6.73 -16.60
CA ARG A 148 1.50 -6.47 -15.38
C ARG A 148 2.05 -5.27 -14.60
N ARG A 149 3.36 -5.19 -14.42
CA ARG A 149 4.01 -4.05 -13.74
C ARG A 149 3.83 -2.75 -14.51
N ALA A 150 4.00 -2.80 -15.83
CA ALA A 150 3.76 -1.64 -16.69
C ALA A 150 2.29 -1.19 -16.62
N ALA A 151 1.35 -2.13 -16.54
CA ALA A 151 -0.08 -1.87 -16.44
C ALA A 151 -0.47 -1.20 -15.12
N VAL A 152 0.08 -1.65 -13.97
CA VAL A 152 -0.10 -0.95 -12.68
C VAL A 152 0.38 0.49 -12.76
N ALA A 153 1.59 0.71 -13.28
CA ALA A 153 2.14 2.07 -13.42
C ALA A 153 1.33 2.92 -14.43
N ALA A 154 0.79 2.31 -15.49
CA ALA A 154 -0.07 2.99 -16.45
C ALA A 154 -1.40 3.43 -15.81
N ALA A 155 -2.03 2.55 -15.03
CA ALA A 155 -3.24 2.87 -14.29
C ALA A 155 -3.02 4.03 -13.32
N ALA A 156 -1.95 4.00 -12.53
CA ALA A 156 -1.62 5.04 -11.56
C ALA A 156 -1.39 6.42 -12.21
N ARG A 157 -0.84 6.47 -13.44
CA ARG A 157 -0.71 7.72 -14.20
C ARG A 157 -2.01 8.16 -14.86
N TRP A 158 -2.77 7.21 -15.41
CA TRP A 158 -3.93 7.51 -16.23
C TRP A 158 -5.09 8.06 -15.40
N ILE A 159 -5.40 7.43 -14.27
CA ILE A 159 -6.54 7.78 -13.41
C ILE A 159 -6.58 9.28 -13.03
N PRO A 160 -5.54 9.85 -12.40
CA PRO A 160 -5.57 11.27 -12.04
C PRO A 160 -5.56 12.20 -13.25
N ALA A 161 -4.86 11.83 -14.34
CA ALA A 161 -4.81 12.62 -15.57
C ALA A 161 -6.17 12.71 -16.29
N HIS A 162 -7.06 11.76 -16.04
CA HIS A 162 -8.38 11.66 -16.67
C HIS A 162 -9.51 11.76 -15.64
N ALA A 163 -9.28 12.43 -14.50
CA ALA A 163 -10.28 12.56 -13.42
C ALA A 163 -11.65 13.02 -13.95
N ALA A 164 -11.68 13.94 -14.91
CA ALA A 164 -12.90 14.51 -15.49
C ALA A 164 -13.86 13.51 -16.17
N VAL A 165 -13.38 12.32 -16.59
CA VAL A 165 -14.25 11.30 -17.20
C VAL A 165 -14.84 10.32 -16.19
N PHE A 166 -14.42 10.39 -14.92
CA PHE A 166 -15.03 9.62 -13.84
C PHE A 166 -16.30 10.29 -13.31
N PRO A 167 -17.26 9.53 -12.76
CA PRO A 167 -18.47 10.09 -12.17
C PRO A 167 -18.15 11.18 -11.14
N GLY A 168 -18.59 12.41 -11.42
CA GLY A 168 -18.34 13.57 -10.54
C GLY A 168 -16.88 14.03 -10.46
N GLY A 169 -16.01 13.56 -11.34
CA GLY A 169 -14.58 13.87 -11.27
C GLY A 169 -13.83 13.12 -10.17
N ALA A 170 -14.48 12.16 -9.51
CA ALA A 170 -13.97 11.53 -8.29
C ALA A 170 -12.90 10.47 -8.61
N VAL A 171 -11.67 10.74 -8.18
CA VAL A 171 -10.54 9.81 -8.18
C VAL A 171 -9.83 9.92 -6.83
N PRO A 172 -9.06 8.90 -6.39
CA PRO A 172 -8.32 8.99 -5.14
C PRO A 172 -7.32 10.14 -5.15
N ASP A 173 -7.34 10.96 -4.11
CA ASP A 173 -6.37 12.02 -3.83
C ASP A 173 -5.25 11.56 -2.87
N ASP A 174 -5.50 10.51 -2.09
CA ASP A 174 -4.50 9.79 -1.30
C ASP A 174 -3.64 8.85 -2.18
N PRO A 175 -2.30 8.97 -2.15
CA PRO A 175 -1.41 8.14 -2.97
C PRO A 175 -1.52 6.64 -2.68
N ALA A 176 -1.77 6.23 -1.44
CA ALA A 176 -1.89 4.81 -1.11
C ALA A 176 -3.17 4.21 -1.73
N GLN A 177 -4.29 4.94 -1.64
CA GLN A 177 -5.53 4.57 -2.30
C GLN A 177 -5.38 4.51 -3.83
N LEU A 178 -4.68 5.47 -4.43
CA LEU A 178 -4.39 5.46 -5.87
C LEU A 178 -3.55 4.24 -6.27
N ALA A 179 -2.48 3.94 -5.53
CA ALA A 179 -1.60 2.81 -5.81
C ALA A 179 -2.34 1.47 -5.69
N VAL A 180 -3.17 1.31 -4.65
CA VAL A 180 -4.02 0.13 -4.46
C VAL A 180 -5.04 -0.01 -5.57
N LEU A 181 -5.73 1.08 -5.95
CA LEU A 181 -6.67 1.06 -7.07
C LEU A 181 -5.99 0.64 -8.37
N ALA A 182 -4.80 1.19 -8.64
CA ALA A 182 -3.99 0.84 -9.82
C ALA A 182 -3.65 -0.66 -9.88
N VAL A 183 -3.37 -1.29 -8.75
CA VAL A 183 -3.16 -2.75 -8.66
C VAL A 183 -4.44 -3.53 -8.97
N ARG A 184 -5.59 -3.09 -8.43
CA ARG A 184 -6.89 -3.75 -8.66
C ARG A 184 -7.31 -3.70 -10.12
N VAL A 185 -7.07 -2.58 -10.80
CA VAL A 185 -7.54 -2.35 -12.18
C VAL A 185 -6.46 -2.55 -13.23
N ALA A 186 -5.30 -3.10 -12.87
CA ALA A 186 -4.16 -3.29 -13.76
C ALA A 186 -4.53 -4.04 -15.05
N ASP A 187 -5.44 -5.01 -14.97
CA ASP A 187 -5.88 -5.80 -16.11
C ASP A 187 -6.52 -4.95 -17.22
N VAL A 188 -7.08 -3.78 -16.87
CA VAL A 188 -7.60 -2.79 -17.84
C VAL A 188 -6.49 -2.26 -18.77
N PHE A 189 -5.27 -2.20 -18.26
CA PHE A 189 -4.09 -1.62 -18.89
C PHE A 189 -3.11 -2.65 -19.46
N LEU A 190 -3.43 -3.95 -19.39
CA LEU A 190 -2.65 -4.98 -20.05
C LEU A 190 -2.71 -4.86 -21.59
N PRO A 191 -1.73 -5.39 -22.33
CA PRO A 191 -1.80 -5.47 -23.79
C PRO A 191 -3.10 -6.16 -24.25
N GLY A 192 -3.87 -5.48 -25.12
CA GLY A 192 -5.18 -5.96 -25.57
C GLY A 192 -6.34 -5.69 -24.61
N GLY A 193 -6.07 -5.07 -23.46
CA GLY A 193 -7.07 -4.62 -22.51
C GLY A 193 -7.84 -3.37 -22.97
N PRO A 194 -8.92 -2.98 -22.26
CA PRO A 194 -9.74 -1.82 -22.60
C PRO A 194 -8.96 -0.53 -22.82
N ALA A 195 -7.91 -0.23 -22.03
CA ALA A 195 -7.11 0.99 -22.23
C ALA A 195 -6.39 1.05 -23.59
N THR A 196 -6.24 -0.09 -24.27
CA THR A 196 -5.61 -0.19 -25.60
C THR A 196 -6.61 -0.42 -26.73
N THR A 197 -7.85 -0.80 -26.42
CA THR A 197 -8.85 -1.25 -27.40
C THR A 197 -10.14 -0.44 -27.40
N ALA A 198 -10.42 0.29 -26.32
CA ALA A 198 -11.61 1.12 -26.20
C ALA A 198 -11.59 2.29 -27.19
N ALA A 199 -12.79 2.76 -27.55
CA ALA A 199 -12.97 3.83 -28.52
C ALA A 199 -12.63 5.23 -27.94
N ASP A 200 -12.80 5.41 -26.62
CA ASP A 200 -12.59 6.68 -25.93
C ASP A 200 -12.28 6.49 -24.43
N ASP A 201 -11.89 7.58 -23.76
CA ASP A 201 -11.53 7.59 -22.34
C ASP A 201 -12.70 7.28 -21.39
N VAL A 202 -13.95 7.53 -21.82
CA VAL A 202 -15.15 7.25 -21.01
C VAL A 202 -15.34 5.74 -20.90
N ALA A 203 -15.13 5.00 -22.00
CA ALA A 203 -15.16 3.55 -22.00
C ALA A 203 -14.04 2.94 -21.14
N VAL A 204 -12.84 3.54 -21.14
CA VAL A 204 -11.75 3.12 -20.25
C VAL A 204 -12.12 3.36 -18.77
N ALA A 205 -12.64 4.54 -18.44
CA ALA A 205 -13.09 4.85 -17.09
C ALA A 205 -14.20 3.91 -16.61
N ALA A 206 -15.16 3.56 -17.48
CA ALA A 206 -16.21 2.59 -17.17
C ALA A 206 -15.63 1.20 -16.87
N ALA A 207 -14.63 0.75 -17.63
CA ALA A 207 -13.95 -0.51 -17.38
C ALA A 207 -13.17 -0.51 -16.05
N ILE A 208 -12.55 0.62 -15.68
CA ILE A 208 -11.88 0.81 -14.38
C ILE A 208 -12.90 0.72 -13.25
N VAL A 209 -14.04 1.41 -13.37
CA VAL A 209 -15.10 1.37 -12.35
C VAL A 209 -15.65 -0.04 -12.17
N GLU A 210 -15.83 -0.79 -13.25
CA GLU A 210 -16.28 -2.19 -13.18
C GLU A 210 -15.23 -3.10 -12.53
N ALA A 211 -13.95 -2.96 -12.91
CA ALA A 211 -12.86 -3.72 -12.32
C ALA A 211 -12.57 -3.36 -10.84
N ALA A 212 -13.01 -2.18 -10.39
CA ALA A 212 -12.86 -1.70 -9.02
C ALA A 212 -14.03 -2.08 -8.10
N ARG A 213 -15.07 -2.76 -8.61
CA ARG A 213 -16.12 -3.38 -7.79
C ARG A 213 -15.58 -4.62 -7.07
#